data_AF-A0A2G7T5E5-F1
#
_entry.id   AF-A0A2G7T5E5-F1
#
_cell.length_a   1.000
_cell.length_b   1.000
_cell.length_c   1.000
_cell.angle_alpha   90.00
_cell.angle_beta   90.00
_cell.angle_gamma   90.00
#
_symmetry.space_group_name_H-M   'P 1'
#
loop_
_entity.id
_entity.type
_entity.pdbx_description
1 polymer ?
#
loop_
_entity_poly.entity_id
_entity_poly.type
_entity_poly.pdbx_seq_one_letter_code
_entity_poly.pdbx_strand_id
1 'polypeptide(L)'
;MPIQFADYAAWERQRLDGGERERQLRYWRERLGQEHAPLELPLSHARGAVTGAAEGRHRFVWPAELSDAVRALARARGASLFMAMTALLDLLLYRLSGQRRIRVGTPIANRGKAETHGLIGYLLNLQVLQVDAAPQMGFGELLEQVRQAVLDAQQHADLPFDMLVEALAPERLPGVHPLFQVKCTQQDAMERERSAAGVRVRMQTLTAGQAHFDLSLDFTDRAEGIECVFIHDTGLFDAQRIAVFADSLTRCARQVVAAPDAALAAIALADPVDVADGGEAPQAATVLALWNAAVERQGLGMALRAEARTASFVQLDRAANRLAAQLRAQGLGQETRIGVLAPRSPELVLGMLAVLKAGCVHVPLDPELPAERLAYQLHDCGARLLLAAQPVAWQPAIPVWPLALSDDMEPEATTQEPVTLHRDQAAYLIYTSGSTGQPKGVVISHGALANYVQGVLARLDLPAGASSMAMVSTVAADLGHTVLFGALCSGRLLHLMAPRARLRSRCLCGLHAHAPGRCAQDRAQPSAGPAERCPARAGSATPLPGAGGARRRAGRCWSASPRCSPLAACSTTTAPPRPRWAR
;
A
#
# COMPACT_ATOMS: atom_id res chain seq x y z
N MET A 1 -48.19 -7.80 42.14
CA MET A 1 -47.81 -8.78 41.09
C MET A 1 -46.38 -8.49 40.66
N PRO A 2 -45.60 -9.50 40.21
CA PRO A 2 -44.30 -9.24 39.62
C PRO A 2 -44.45 -8.41 38.34
N ILE A 3 -43.52 -7.47 38.12
CA ILE A 3 -43.49 -6.61 36.93
C ILE A 3 -43.21 -7.46 35.68
N GLN A 4 -43.91 -7.18 34.59
CA GLN A 4 -43.73 -7.83 33.29
C GLN A 4 -42.93 -6.92 32.32
N PHE A 5 -42.41 -7.51 31.24
CA PHE A 5 -41.62 -6.74 30.25
C PHE A 5 -42.47 -5.68 29.53
N ALA A 6 -43.76 -5.93 29.35
CA ALA A 6 -44.70 -4.94 28.82
C ALA A 6 -44.82 -3.71 29.74
N ASP A 7 -44.81 -3.91 31.06
CA ASP A 7 -44.83 -2.82 32.04
C ASP A 7 -43.55 -1.98 31.97
N TYR A 8 -42.39 -2.65 31.83
CA TYR A 8 -41.11 -1.98 31.61
C TYR A 8 -41.12 -1.13 30.33
N ALA A 9 -41.60 -1.69 29.22
CA ALA A 9 -41.66 -0.98 27.93
C ALA A 9 -42.63 0.22 27.97
N ALA A 10 -43.76 0.09 28.68
CA ALA A 10 -44.69 1.20 28.90
C ALA A 10 -44.06 2.31 29.75
N TRP A 11 -43.38 1.94 30.84
CA TRP A 11 -42.66 2.87 31.70
C TRP A 11 -41.53 3.59 30.97
N GLU A 12 -40.70 2.87 30.20
CA GLU A 12 -39.59 3.45 29.42
C GLU A 12 -40.11 4.49 28.42
N ARG A 13 -41.19 4.15 27.69
CA ARG A 13 -41.85 5.08 26.77
C ARG A 13 -42.37 6.33 27.48
N GLN A 14 -43.12 6.16 28.58
CA GLN A 14 -43.65 7.29 29.35
C GLN A 14 -42.53 8.20 29.86
N ARG A 15 -41.41 7.62 30.31
CA ARG A 15 -40.26 8.38 30.78
C ARG A 15 -39.59 9.15 29.65
N LEU A 16 -39.38 8.51 28.50
CA LEU A 16 -38.82 9.13 27.29
C LEU A 16 -39.69 10.29 26.80
N ASP A 17 -41.00 10.10 26.72
CA ASP A 17 -41.96 11.13 26.32
C ASP A 17 -42.11 12.24 27.39
N GLY A 18 -41.75 11.95 28.63
CA GLY A 18 -41.71 12.90 29.75
C GLY A 18 -40.50 13.85 29.77
N GLY A 19 -39.76 13.98 28.66
CA GLY A 19 -38.63 14.91 28.51
C GLY A 19 -37.23 14.28 28.67
N GLU A 20 -37.16 13.00 29.06
CA GLU A 20 -35.90 12.25 29.13
C GLU A 20 -35.26 12.11 27.76
N ARG A 21 -36.07 11.91 26.70
CA ARG A 21 -35.59 11.78 25.32
C ARG A 21 -34.82 13.02 24.87
N GLU A 22 -35.39 14.22 24.99
CA GLU A 22 -34.69 15.44 24.55
C GLU A 22 -33.44 15.73 25.38
N ARG A 23 -33.47 15.46 26.69
CA ARG A 23 -32.32 15.67 27.57
C ARG A 23 -31.14 14.80 27.14
N GLN A 24 -31.35 13.50 26.94
CA GLN A 24 -30.26 12.59 26.55
C GLN A 24 -29.82 12.83 25.10
N LEU A 25 -30.74 13.13 24.19
CA LEU A 25 -30.38 13.47 22.81
C LEU A 25 -29.48 14.72 22.73
N ARG A 26 -29.71 15.72 23.58
CA ARG A 26 -28.85 16.91 23.64
C ARG A 26 -27.43 16.53 24.02
N TYR A 27 -27.26 15.77 25.11
CA TYR A 27 -25.97 15.27 25.55
C TYR A 27 -25.26 14.48 24.44
N TRP A 28 -25.94 13.51 23.82
CA TRP A 28 -25.31 12.66 22.81
C TRP A 28 -24.92 13.40 21.54
N ARG A 29 -25.72 14.39 21.10
CA ARG A 29 -25.38 15.26 19.96
C ARG A 29 -24.15 16.13 20.26
N GLU A 30 -24.08 16.70 21.46
CA GLU A 30 -22.92 17.48 21.89
C GLU A 30 -21.67 16.60 22.00
N ARG A 31 -21.82 15.38 22.53
CA ARG A 31 -20.71 14.45 22.73
C ARG A 31 -20.15 13.87 21.42
N LEU A 32 -21.03 13.44 20.51
CA LEU A 32 -20.63 12.72 19.29
C LEU A 32 -20.43 13.66 18.09
N GLY A 33 -20.95 14.88 18.14
CA GLY A 33 -20.85 15.84 17.04
C GLY A 33 -21.64 15.43 15.79
N GLN A 34 -21.23 15.94 14.63
CA GLN A 34 -21.89 15.70 13.33
C GLN A 34 -21.08 14.78 12.41
N GLU A 35 -19.80 14.57 12.72
CA GLU A 35 -18.89 13.80 11.87
C GLU A 35 -18.73 12.39 12.43
N HIS A 36 -19.03 11.40 11.59
CA HIS A 36 -19.13 10.00 12.01
C HIS A 36 -18.35 9.05 11.09
N ALA A 37 -17.21 9.50 10.56
CA ALA A 37 -16.35 8.70 9.69
C ALA A 37 -15.98 7.32 10.31
N PRO A 38 -16.03 6.22 9.54
CA PRO A 38 -15.65 4.89 10.05
C PRO A 38 -14.19 4.82 10.50
N LEU A 39 -13.91 3.93 11.45
CA LEU A 39 -12.56 3.62 11.89
C LEU A 39 -11.79 2.89 10.78
N GLU A 40 -10.64 3.44 10.39
CA GLU A 40 -9.78 2.89 9.34
C GLU A 40 -8.77 1.90 9.94
N LEU A 41 -9.20 0.65 10.15
CA LEU A 41 -8.33 -0.43 10.59
C LEU A 41 -7.54 -1.04 9.41
N PRO A 42 -6.35 -1.61 9.66
CA PRO A 42 -5.59 -2.32 8.63
C PRO A 42 -6.25 -3.67 8.33
N LEU A 43 -7.24 -3.64 7.44
CA LEU A 43 -8.01 -4.82 7.01
C LEU A 43 -7.12 -5.78 6.19
N SER A 44 -7.39 -7.08 6.29
CA SER A 44 -6.80 -8.10 5.42
C SER A 44 -7.51 -8.17 4.06
N HIS A 45 -8.79 -7.81 4.03
CA HIS A 45 -9.62 -7.82 2.83
C HIS A 45 -10.42 -6.53 2.72
N ALA A 46 -10.65 -6.05 1.50
CA ALA A 46 -11.56 -4.95 1.27
C ALA A 46 -12.99 -5.35 1.67
N ARG A 47 -13.75 -4.40 2.25
CA ARG A 47 -15.13 -4.65 2.67
C ARG A 47 -15.97 -5.14 1.49
N GLY A 48 -16.67 -6.26 1.66
CA GLY A 48 -17.48 -6.89 0.62
C GLY A 48 -16.71 -7.80 -0.35
N ALA A 49 -15.39 -7.94 -0.22
CA ALA A 49 -14.62 -8.88 -1.04
C ALA A 49 -14.93 -10.36 -0.75
N VAL A 50 -15.38 -10.66 0.48
CA VAL A 50 -15.76 -12.00 0.92
C VAL A 50 -17.26 -12.07 1.16
N THR A 51 -17.95 -12.99 0.49
CA THR A 51 -19.39 -13.21 0.65
C THR A 51 -19.68 -14.20 1.77
N GLY A 52 -20.66 -13.90 2.64
CA GLY A 52 -21.10 -14.82 3.69
C GLY A 52 -20.09 -14.99 4.83
N ALA A 53 -19.34 -13.93 5.15
CA ALA A 53 -18.31 -13.94 6.16
C ALA A 53 -18.84 -14.36 7.54
N ALA A 54 -17.99 -15.09 8.27
CA ALA A 54 -18.33 -15.73 9.53
C ALA A 54 -17.64 -15.04 10.71
N GLU A 55 -18.07 -15.39 11.91
CA GLU A 55 -17.39 -15.01 13.14
C GLU A 55 -16.07 -15.79 13.31
N GLY A 56 -14.94 -15.08 13.33
CA GLY A 56 -13.64 -15.61 13.76
C GLY A 56 -13.37 -15.27 15.22
N ARG A 57 -12.68 -16.16 15.96
CA ARG A 57 -12.34 -15.93 17.37
C ARG A 57 -10.87 -16.23 17.65
N HIS A 58 -10.15 -15.27 18.21
CA HIS A 58 -8.78 -15.41 18.69
C HIS A 58 -8.76 -15.23 20.20
N ARG A 59 -8.29 -16.25 20.93
CA ARG A 59 -8.26 -16.26 22.40
C ARG A 59 -6.84 -16.11 22.90
N PHE A 60 -6.66 -15.26 23.89
CA PHE A 60 -5.39 -15.04 24.58
C PHE A 60 -5.67 -14.73 26.05
N VAL A 61 -4.68 -15.00 26.91
CA VAL A 61 -4.82 -14.83 28.36
C VAL A 61 -3.68 -13.97 28.84
N TRP A 62 -3.98 -12.95 29.63
CA TRP A 62 -2.96 -12.22 30.37
C TRP A 62 -2.65 -12.96 31.66
N PRO A 63 -1.36 -13.25 31.94
CA PRO A 63 -0.97 -13.91 33.17
C PRO A 63 -1.26 -13.02 34.38
N ALA A 64 -1.41 -13.63 35.55
CA ALA A 64 -1.72 -12.96 36.81
C ALA A 64 -0.89 -11.69 37.04
N GLU A 65 0.42 -11.74 36.79
CA GLU A 65 1.32 -10.60 36.96
C GLU A 65 0.88 -9.36 36.16
N LEU A 66 0.61 -9.52 34.85
CA LEU A 66 0.15 -8.43 34.00
C LEU A 66 -1.26 -7.98 34.39
N SER A 67 -2.14 -8.94 34.67
CA SER A 67 -3.52 -8.66 35.07
C SER A 67 -3.59 -7.85 36.36
N ASP A 68 -2.81 -8.20 37.38
CA ASP A 68 -2.75 -7.49 38.65
C ASP A 68 -2.17 -6.10 38.50
N ALA A 69 -1.17 -5.94 37.64
CA ALA A 69 -0.58 -4.64 37.36
C ALA A 69 -1.58 -3.71 36.64
N VAL A 70 -2.35 -4.22 35.67
CA VAL A 70 -3.43 -3.47 35.00
C VAL A 70 -4.54 -3.10 36.00
N ARG A 71 -4.95 -4.03 36.87
CA ARG A 71 -5.94 -3.75 37.94
C ARG A 71 -5.43 -2.69 38.91
N ALA A 72 -4.15 -2.76 39.30
CA ALA A 72 -3.53 -1.78 40.18
C ALA A 72 -3.47 -0.39 39.53
N LEU A 73 -3.09 -0.30 38.26
CA LEU A 73 -3.08 0.94 37.48
C LEU A 73 -4.49 1.56 37.41
N ALA A 74 -5.51 0.75 37.13
CA ALA A 74 -6.90 1.20 37.12
C ALA A 74 -7.33 1.76 38.48
N ARG A 75 -7.12 0.99 39.56
CA ARG A 75 -7.46 1.40 40.93
C ARG A 75 -6.74 2.67 41.37
N ALA A 76 -5.46 2.82 41.04
CA ALA A 76 -4.67 4.01 41.37
C ALA A 76 -5.23 5.30 40.74
N ARG A 77 -6.00 5.18 39.65
CA ARG A 77 -6.66 6.29 38.96
C ARG A 77 -8.18 6.33 39.21
N GLY A 78 -8.69 5.58 40.19
CA GLY A 78 -10.12 5.54 40.49
C GLY A 78 -11.00 4.96 39.36
N ALA A 79 -10.41 4.18 38.46
CA ALA A 79 -11.07 3.58 37.31
C ALA A 79 -11.35 2.08 37.55
N SER A 80 -12.38 1.56 36.88
CA SER A 80 -12.66 0.12 36.87
C SER A 80 -11.76 -0.62 35.89
N LEU A 81 -11.68 -1.96 36.00
CA LEU A 81 -10.97 -2.77 35.01
C LEU A 81 -11.55 -2.59 33.61
N PHE A 82 -12.88 -2.49 33.48
CA PHE A 82 -13.54 -2.19 32.20
C PHE A 82 -13.05 -0.90 31.55
N MET A 83 -12.90 0.17 32.33
CA MET A 83 -12.36 1.44 31.83
C MET A 83 -10.91 1.28 31.37
N ALA A 84 -10.08 0.56 32.12
CA ALA A 84 -8.69 0.29 31.73
C ALA A 84 -8.56 -0.56 30.46
N MET A 85 -9.37 -1.62 30.33
CA MET A 85 -9.41 -2.46 29.13
C MET A 85 -9.90 -1.68 27.91
N THR A 86 -10.89 -0.81 28.08
CA THR A 86 -11.39 0.06 27.01
C THR A 86 -10.32 1.08 26.61
N ALA A 87 -9.63 1.71 27.56
CA ALA A 87 -8.52 2.63 27.25
C ALA A 87 -7.36 1.94 26.53
N LEU A 88 -7.04 0.70 26.89
CA LEU A 88 -6.04 -0.11 26.17
C LEU A 88 -6.47 -0.44 24.75
N LEU A 89 -7.77 -0.73 24.55
CA LEU A 89 -8.34 -0.92 23.23
C LEU A 89 -8.30 0.38 22.43
N ASP A 90 -8.72 1.52 22.99
CA ASP A 90 -8.66 2.83 22.34
C ASP A 90 -7.23 3.19 21.90
N LEU A 91 -6.23 2.93 22.76
CA LEU A 91 -4.82 3.07 22.43
C LEU A 91 -4.41 2.18 21.25
N LEU A 92 -4.78 0.90 21.27
CA LEU A 92 -4.50 0.00 20.14
C LEU A 92 -5.14 0.52 18.85
N LEU A 93 -6.40 0.94 18.88
CA LEU A 93 -7.13 1.44 17.71
C LEU A 93 -6.50 2.73 17.17
N TYR A 94 -6.10 3.65 18.04
CA TYR A 94 -5.33 4.85 17.67
C TYR A 94 -4.03 4.47 16.95
N ARG A 95 -3.28 3.51 17.51
CA ARG A 95 -1.99 3.10 16.93
C ARG A 95 -2.11 2.34 15.61
N LEU A 96 -3.22 1.62 15.41
CA LEU A 96 -3.48 0.89 14.17
C LEU A 96 -4.01 1.79 13.06
N SER A 97 -4.87 2.76 13.40
CA SER A 97 -5.58 3.60 12.42
C SER A 97 -4.94 4.97 12.18
N GLY A 98 -4.13 5.46 13.12
CA GLY A 98 -3.67 6.85 13.16
C GLY A 98 -4.77 7.87 13.51
N GLN A 99 -6.02 7.42 13.71
CA GLN A 99 -7.15 8.29 14.04
C GLN A 99 -7.17 8.57 15.55
N ARG A 100 -7.36 9.83 15.92
CA ARG A 100 -7.37 10.24 17.34
C ARG A 100 -8.73 10.11 18.01
N ARG A 101 -9.81 10.47 17.29
CA ARG A 101 -11.16 10.39 17.81
C ARG A 101 -11.67 8.96 17.69
N ILE A 102 -11.51 8.18 18.74
CA ILE A 102 -11.89 6.77 18.77
C ILE A 102 -13.31 6.64 19.33
N ARG A 103 -14.10 5.77 18.71
CA ARG A 103 -15.45 5.40 19.15
C ARG A 103 -15.52 3.89 19.35
N VAL A 104 -15.76 3.47 20.59
CA VAL A 104 -15.97 2.08 20.96
C VAL A 104 -17.38 1.89 21.47
N GLY A 105 -18.07 0.89 20.95
CA GLY A 105 -19.38 0.50 21.45
C GLY A 105 -19.28 -0.38 22.68
N THR A 106 -20.22 -0.25 23.59
CA THR A 106 -20.36 -1.17 24.72
C THR A 106 -21.82 -1.53 24.97
N PRO A 107 -22.16 -2.82 25.11
CA PRO A 107 -23.49 -3.23 25.49
C PRO A 107 -23.70 -3.01 27.00
N ILE A 108 -24.86 -2.47 27.36
CA ILE A 108 -25.30 -2.34 28.74
C ILE A 108 -26.53 -3.22 28.98
N ALA A 109 -26.57 -3.89 30.13
CA ALA A 109 -27.70 -4.77 30.48
C ALA A 109 -29.02 -4.00 30.72
N ASN A 110 -28.91 -2.70 31.03
CA ASN A 110 -30.01 -1.79 31.39
C ASN A 110 -30.91 -2.31 32.52
N ARG A 111 -30.32 -3.01 33.50
CA ARG A 111 -31.00 -3.57 34.68
C ARG A 111 -30.71 -2.78 35.96
N GLY A 112 -30.67 -1.45 35.86
CA GLY A 112 -30.31 -0.57 36.97
C GLY A 112 -31.32 -0.55 38.14
N LYS A 113 -32.50 -1.17 37.96
CA LYS A 113 -33.58 -1.20 38.96
C LYS A 113 -33.74 -2.59 39.56
N ALA A 114 -33.94 -2.68 40.88
CA ALA A 114 -34.11 -3.93 41.62
C ALA A 114 -35.16 -4.85 40.94
N GLU A 115 -36.28 -4.26 40.53
CA GLU A 115 -37.42 -4.90 39.89
C GLU A 115 -37.09 -5.52 38.52
N THR A 116 -36.04 -5.05 37.86
CA THR A 116 -35.62 -5.52 36.54
C THR A 116 -34.61 -6.66 36.59
N HIS A 117 -34.05 -7.02 37.75
CA HIS A 117 -33.01 -8.05 37.84
C HIS A 117 -33.52 -9.44 37.43
N GLY A 118 -34.69 -9.85 37.94
CA GLY A 118 -35.31 -11.13 37.62
C GLY A 118 -36.18 -11.12 36.36
N LEU A 119 -36.29 -9.99 35.66
CA LEU A 119 -37.22 -9.82 34.54
C LEU A 119 -36.71 -10.56 33.30
N ILE A 120 -37.52 -11.46 32.75
CA ILE A 120 -37.24 -12.10 31.47
C ILE A 120 -37.69 -11.16 30.34
N GLY A 121 -36.72 -10.63 29.58
CA GLY A 121 -36.96 -9.66 28.50
C GLY A 121 -35.66 -9.13 27.90
N TYR A 122 -35.76 -8.48 26.73
CA TYR A 122 -34.62 -7.86 26.05
C TYR A 122 -34.47 -6.39 26.49
N LEU A 123 -33.61 -6.16 27.48
CA LEU A 123 -33.32 -4.82 28.01
C LEU A 123 -31.97 -4.28 27.52
N LEU A 124 -31.21 -5.07 26.74
CA LEU A 124 -29.87 -4.68 26.32
C LEU A 124 -29.92 -3.44 25.43
N ASN A 125 -29.10 -2.44 25.75
CA ASN A 125 -28.90 -1.25 24.94
C ASN A 125 -27.41 -1.10 24.57
N LEU A 126 -27.09 -0.34 23.53
CA LEU A 126 -25.71 -0.04 23.13
C LEU A 126 -25.38 1.41 23.44
N GLN A 127 -24.21 1.63 24.04
CA GLN A 127 -23.65 2.96 24.27
C GLN A 127 -22.40 3.18 23.43
N VAL A 128 -22.14 4.43 23.06
CA VAL A 128 -20.95 4.83 22.31
C VAL A 128 -20.01 5.59 23.23
N LEU A 129 -18.84 5.02 23.50
CA LEU A 129 -17.76 5.67 24.23
C LEU A 129 -16.84 6.34 23.21
N GLN A 130 -16.75 7.67 23.27
CA GLN A 130 -15.86 8.45 22.43
C GLN A 130 -14.74 9.06 23.27
N VAL A 131 -13.50 9.03 22.77
CA VAL A 131 -12.34 9.70 23.37
C VAL A 131 -11.49 10.39 22.30
N ASP A 132 -10.60 11.30 22.71
CA ASP A 132 -9.55 11.88 21.85
C ASP A 132 -8.18 11.41 22.35
N ALA A 133 -7.63 10.40 21.65
CA ALA A 133 -6.29 9.86 21.89
C ALA A 133 -5.22 10.77 21.28
N ALA A 134 -4.92 11.87 21.96
CA ALA A 134 -3.89 12.81 21.55
C ALA A 134 -2.49 12.14 21.54
N PRO A 135 -1.67 12.30 20.49
CA PRO A 135 -0.38 11.60 20.35
C PRO A 135 0.58 11.76 21.55
N GLN A 136 0.59 12.95 22.15
CA GLN A 136 1.51 13.35 23.21
C GLN A 136 1.02 13.02 24.64
N MET A 137 -0.24 12.63 24.80
CA MET A 137 -0.79 12.37 26.14
C MET A 137 -0.24 11.05 26.70
N GLY A 138 -0.25 10.92 28.03
CA GLY A 138 0.01 9.65 28.71
C GLY A 138 -1.22 8.74 28.76
N PHE A 139 -1.02 7.47 29.12
CA PHE A 139 -2.12 6.52 29.29
C PHE A 139 -3.06 6.92 30.45
N GLY A 140 -2.52 7.54 31.51
CA GLY A 140 -3.33 8.02 32.63
C GLY A 140 -4.39 9.05 32.22
N GLU A 141 -4.06 9.96 31.29
CA GLU A 141 -5.01 10.93 30.76
C GLU A 141 -6.08 10.26 29.87
N LEU A 142 -5.69 9.24 29.09
CA LEU A 142 -6.62 8.50 28.24
C LEU A 142 -7.61 7.72 29.12
N LEU A 143 -7.12 7.06 30.16
CA LEU A 143 -7.95 6.35 31.13
C LEU A 143 -8.94 7.29 31.82
N GLU A 144 -8.52 8.52 32.14
CA GLU A 144 -9.42 9.52 32.73
C GLU A 144 -10.51 9.96 31.74
N GLN A 145 -10.18 10.15 30.46
CA GLN A 145 -11.19 10.42 29.43
C GLN A 145 -12.19 9.26 29.30
N VAL A 146 -11.72 8.00 29.32
CA VAL A 146 -12.59 6.82 29.27
C VAL A 146 -13.46 6.74 30.54
N ARG A 147 -12.88 6.97 31.72
CA ARG A 147 -13.61 6.98 32.99
C ARG A 147 -14.78 7.97 32.93
N GLN A 148 -14.52 9.19 32.49
CA GLN A 148 -15.54 10.21 32.36
C GLN A 148 -16.59 9.86 31.29
N ALA A 149 -16.15 9.37 30.12
CA ALA A 149 -17.06 8.94 29.05
C ALA A 149 -18.02 7.82 29.51
N VAL A 150 -17.52 6.85 30.29
CA VAL A 150 -18.35 5.75 30.84
C VAL A 150 -19.36 6.27 31.85
N LEU A 151 -18.95 7.13 32.79
CA LEU A 151 -19.86 7.67 33.81
C LEU A 151 -20.95 8.54 33.18
N ASP A 152 -20.59 9.41 32.24
CA ASP A 152 -21.55 10.24 31.54
C ASP A 152 -22.49 9.40 30.68
N ALA A 153 -21.98 8.38 29.98
CA ALA A 153 -22.82 7.47 29.21
C ALA A 153 -23.82 6.69 30.08
N GLN A 154 -23.43 6.29 31.30
CA GLN A 154 -24.34 5.64 32.26
C GLN A 154 -25.50 6.56 32.70
N GLN A 155 -25.26 7.87 32.86
CA GLN A 155 -26.30 8.85 33.17
C GLN A 155 -27.27 9.10 32.01
N HIS A 156 -26.90 8.67 30.79
CA HIS A 156 -27.66 8.82 29.56
C HIS A 156 -27.92 7.46 28.88
N ALA A 157 -28.19 6.44 29.71
CA ALA A 157 -28.37 5.05 29.29
C ALA A 157 -29.78 4.71 28.80
N ASP A 158 -30.77 5.52 29.18
CA ASP A 158 -32.19 5.24 28.90
C ASP A 158 -32.59 5.49 27.44
N LEU A 159 -31.75 6.13 26.61
CA LEU A 159 -32.03 6.36 25.20
C LEU A 159 -31.63 5.13 24.34
N PRO A 160 -32.59 4.42 23.70
CA PRO A 160 -32.30 3.40 22.71
C PRO A 160 -31.33 3.82 21.62
N PHE A 161 -30.38 2.93 21.32
CA PHE A 161 -29.36 3.15 20.29
C PHE A 161 -29.95 3.52 18.91
N ASP A 162 -31.03 2.86 18.48
CA ASP A 162 -31.64 3.14 17.18
C ASP A 162 -32.18 4.58 17.09
N MET A 163 -32.75 5.11 18.18
CA MET A 163 -33.18 6.52 18.23
C MET A 163 -31.99 7.48 18.20
N LEU A 164 -30.84 7.09 18.77
CA LEU A 164 -29.61 7.89 18.67
C LEU A 164 -29.10 7.91 17.22
N VAL A 165 -29.09 6.77 16.54
CA VAL A 165 -28.69 6.67 15.12
C VAL A 165 -29.63 7.51 14.24
N GLU A 166 -30.94 7.43 14.46
CA GLU A 166 -31.92 8.25 13.74
C GLU A 166 -31.68 9.75 13.96
N ALA A 167 -31.38 10.14 15.20
CA ALA A 167 -31.20 11.55 15.57
C ALA A 167 -29.88 12.17 15.08
N LEU A 168 -28.84 11.36 14.87
CA LEU A 168 -27.53 11.78 14.33
C LEU A 168 -27.45 11.63 12.80
N ALA A 169 -28.26 10.74 12.22
CA ALA A 169 -28.32 10.48 10.79
C ALA A 169 -26.94 10.34 10.10
N PRO A 170 -26.03 9.46 10.60
CA PRO A 170 -24.73 9.24 9.97
C PRO A 170 -24.88 8.72 8.53
N GLU A 171 -23.84 8.94 7.71
CA GLU A 171 -23.79 8.37 6.37
C GLU A 171 -23.93 6.85 6.40
N ARG A 172 -24.88 6.31 5.62
CA ARG A 172 -25.16 4.88 5.58
C ARG A 172 -24.22 4.18 4.60
N LEU A 173 -23.20 3.53 5.14
CA LEU A 173 -22.24 2.75 4.36
C LEU A 173 -22.57 1.24 4.46
N PRO A 174 -22.70 0.52 3.34
CA PRO A 174 -22.98 -0.91 3.37
C PRO A 174 -21.93 -1.71 4.15
N GLY A 175 -22.41 -2.57 5.06
CA GLY A 175 -21.55 -3.42 5.88
C GLY A 175 -20.74 -2.65 6.94
N VAL A 176 -21.06 -1.39 7.22
CA VAL A 176 -20.42 -0.60 8.28
C VAL A 176 -21.46 -0.30 9.36
N HIS A 177 -21.12 -0.59 10.61
CA HIS A 177 -21.98 -0.26 11.74
C HIS A 177 -22.00 1.28 11.97
N PRO A 178 -23.17 1.90 12.22
CA PRO A 178 -23.41 3.33 11.95
C PRO A 178 -22.61 4.34 12.78
N LEU A 179 -22.23 3.99 14.02
CA LEU A 179 -21.54 4.94 14.93
C LEU A 179 -20.18 4.46 15.44
N PHE A 180 -19.90 3.16 15.34
CA PHE A 180 -18.64 2.56 15.77
C PHE A 180 -18.49 1.19 15.11
N GLN A 181 -17.26 0.75 14.90
CA GLN A 181 -16.95 -0.54 14.25
C GLN A 181 -16.35 -1.54 15.24
N VAL A 182 -15.91 -1.07 16.41
CA VAL A 182 -15.27 -1.89 17.43
C VAL A 182 -16.08 -1.86 18.72
N LYS A 183 -16.26 -3.03 19.33
CA LYS A 183 -16.97 -3.21 20.61
C LYS A 183 -16.04 -3.66 21.73
N CYS A 184 -16.26 -3.19 22.95
CA CYS A 184 -15.66 -3.74 24.16
C CYS A 184 -16.72 -4.26 25.14
N THR A 185 -16.55 -5.49 25.63
CA THR A 185 -17.46 -6.13 26.58
C THR A 185 -16.70 -6.79 27.73
N GLN A 186 -17.08 -6.49 28.96
CA GLN A 186 -16.74 -7.33 30.11
C GLN A 186 -17.80 -8.43 30.27
N GLN A 187 -17.36 -9.68 30.38
CA GLN A 187 -18.22 -10.82 30.69
C GLN A 187 -18.09 -11.18 32.17
N ASP A 188 -19.21 -11.56 32.79
CA ASP A 188 -19.21 -12.16 34.11
C ASP A 188 -18.58 -13.55 34.06
N ALA A 189 -17.81 -13.89 35.09
CA ALA A 189 -17.26 -15.23 35.28
C ALA A 189 -18.39 -16.22 35.66
N MET A 190 -19.23 -16.61 34.71
CA MET A 190 -20.26 -17.62 34.93
C MET A 190 -19.66 -19.02 35.03
N GLU A 191 -20.03 -19.77 36.07
CA GLU A 191 -19.79 -21.20 36.16
C GLU A 191 -20.48 -21.92 34.99
N ARG A 192 -19.67 -22.45 34.07
CA ARG A 192 -20.15 -23.16 32.88
C ARG A 192 -20.53 -24.61 33.16
N GLU A 193 -20.22 -25.12 34.35
CA GLU A 193 -20.53 -26.49 34.75
C GLU A 193 -21.13 -26.47 36.15
N ARG A 194 -22.26 -27.17 36.32
CA ARG A 194 -22.94 -27.32 37.60
C ARG A 194 -23.26 -28.79 37.80
N SER A 195 -23.10 -29.30 39.01
CA SER A 195 -23.56 -30.63 39.38
C SER A 195 -24.73 -30.52 40.34
N ALA A 196 -25.83 -31.21 40.04
CA ALA A 196 -27.00 -31.27 40.90
C ALA A 196 -27.59 -32.69 40.84
N ALA A 197 -27.81 -33.30 42.01
CA ALA A 197 -28.41 -34.63 42.15
C ALA A 197 -27.76 -35.72 41.27
N GLY A 198 -26.42 -35.73 41.17
CA GLY A 198 -25.68 -36.69 40.34
C GLY A 198 -25.67 -36.38 38.83
N VAL A 199 -26.36 -35.33 38.39
CA VAL A 199 -26.35 -34.86 36.99
C VAL A 199 -25.39 -33.69 36.84
N ARG A 200 -24.52 -33.79 35.84
CA ARG A 200 -23.58 -32.74 35.44
C ARG A 200 -24.15 -31.97 34.27
N VAL A 201 -24.43 -30.70 34.47
CA VAL A 201 -24.95 -29.77 33.46
C VAL A 201 -23.81 -28.86 33.02
N ARG A 202 -23.47 -28.90 31.73
CA ARG A 202 -22.48 -28.02 31.12
C ARG A 202 -23.16 -27.08 30.13
N MET A 203 -22.96 -25.78 30.31
CA MET A 203 -23.37 -24.77 29.34
C MET A 203 -22.39 -24.77 28.17
N GLN A 204 -22.90 -25.08 26.98
CA GLN A 204 -22.18 -24.96 25.73
C GLN A 204 -22.71 -23.74 24.97
N THR A 205 -21.83 -22.77 24.72
CA THR A 205 -22.18 -21.63 23.88
C THR A 205 -22.24 -22.08 22.43
N LEU A 206 -23.41 -21.92 21.80
CA LEU A 206 -23.58 -22.03 20.36
C LEU A 206 -23.39 -20.63 19.78
N THR A 207 -22.47 -20.47 18.81
CA THR A 207 -22.34 -19.22 18.06
C THR A 207 -23.36 -19.22 16.92
N ALA A 208 -23.98 -18.07 16.64
CA ALA A 208 -24.78 -17.88 15.44
C ALA A 208 -23.91 -17.89 14.16
N GLY A 209 -22.58 -17.88 14.33
CA GLY A 209 -21.60 -17.98 13.25
C GLY A 209 -21.37 -16.69 12.47
N GLN A 210 -22.00 -15.57 12.86
CA GLN A 210 -21.87 -14.28 12.19
C GLN A 210 -21.30 -13.22 13.12
N ALA A 211 -20.35 -12.43 12.62
CA ALA A 211 -19.82 -11.28 13.32
C ALA A 211 -20.83 -10.11 13.26
N HIS A 212 -21.09 -9.47 14.39
CA HIS A 212 -22.00 -8.32 14.49
C HIS A 212 -21.29 -6.97 14.33
N PHE A 213 -19.97 -6.95 14.49
CA PHE A 213 -19.09 -5.78 14.39
C PHE A 213 -17.80 -6.21 13.67
N ASP A 214 -17.06 -5.25 13.13
CA ASP A 214 -15.78 -5.53 12.47
C ASP A 214 -14.82 -6.24 13.44
N LEU A 215 -14.74 -5.74 14.68
CA LEU A 215 -13.93 -6.29 15.75
C LEU A 215 -14.64 -6.13 17.11
N SER A 216 -14.51 -7.10 18.00
CA SER A 216 -14.96 -7.02 19.37
C SER A 216 -13.92 -7.59 20.31
N LEU A 217 -13.62 -6.87 21.39
CA LEU A 217 -12.86 -7.37 22.53
C LEU A 217 -13.83 -7.76 23.64
N ASP A 218 -13.95 -9.06 23.88
CA ASP A 218 -14.64 -9.58 25.06
C ASP A 218 -13.59 -10.06 26.06
N PHE A 219 -13.72 -9.70 27.34
CA PHE A 219 -12.81 -10.18 28.38
C PHE A 219 -13.54 -10.62 29.65
N THR A 220 -12.95 -11.57 30.39
CA THR A 220 -13.46 -12.08 31.68
C THR A 220 -12.38 -11.89 32.74
N ASP A 221 -12.73 -11.22 33.83
CA ASP A 221 -11.85 -11.02 34.98
C ASP A 221 -11.90 -12.26 35.89
N ARG A 222 -10.75 -12.95 36.07
CA ARG A 222 -10.60 -14.09 36.98
C ARG A 222 -9.51 -13.83 38.01
N ALA A 223 -9.49 -14.61 39.08
CA ALA A 223 -8.45 -14.50 40.10
C ALA A 223 -7.05 -14.77 39.50
N GLU A 224 -6.95 -15.79 38.65
CA GLU A 224 -5.70 -16.25 38.02
C GLU A 224 -5.24 -15.44 36.80
N GLY A 225 -6.05 -14.50 36.29
CA GLY A 225 -5.71 -13.68 35.14
C GLY A 225 -6.92 -13.08 34.44
N ILE A 226 -6.67 -12.38 33.32
CA ILE A 226 -7.73 -11.82 32.46
C ILE A 226 -7.77 -12.63 31.17
N GLU A 227 -8.89 -13.30 30.93
CA GLU A 227 -9.13 -14.02 29.67
C GLU A 227 -9.69 -13.04 28.64
N CYS A 228 -9.06 -12.98 27.46
CA CYS A 228 -9.46 -12.10 26.37
C CYS A 228 -9.83 -12.89 25.12
N VAL A 229 -10.82 -12.38 24.38
CA VAL A 229 -11.24 -12.92 23.09
C VAL A 229 -11.44 -11.77 22.12
N PHE A 230 -10.65 -11.76 21.04
CA PHE A 230 -11.00 -10.98 19.87
C PHE A 230 -11.97 -11.77 18.99
N ILE A 231 -13.13 -11.19 18.75
CA ILE A 231 -14.15 -11.70 17.84
C ILE A 231 -14.15 -10.77 16.62
N HIS A 232 -14.05 -11.31 15.42
CA HIS A 232 -13.88 -10.51 14.20
C HIS A 232 -14.70 -11.05 13.04
N ASP A 233 -14.96 -10.18 12.08
CA ASP A 233 -15.47 -10.55 10.77
C ASP A 233 -14.34 -11.15 9.90
N THR A 234 -14.45 -12.44 9.56
CA THR A 234 -13.44 -13.13 8.71
C THR A 234 -13.41 -12.62 7.28
N GLY A 235 -14.40 -11.84 6.86
CA GLY A 235 -14.42 -11.14 5.58
C GLY A 235 -13.63 -9.84 5.59
N LEU A 236 -13.17 -9.38 6.76
CA LEU A 236 -12.34 -8.18 6.92
C LEU A 236 -10.93 -8.52 7.40
N PHE A 237 -10.79 -9.49 8.31
CA PHE A 237 -9.52 -9.83 8.95
C PHE A 237 -9.21 -11.32 8.78
N ASP A 238 -7.95 -11.62 8.48
CA ASP A 238 -7.41 -12.98 8.61
C ASP A 238 -6.98 -13.28 10.07
N ALA A 239 -6.78 -14.56 10.36
CA ALA A 239 -6.41 -14.99 11.70
C ALA A 239 -5.02 -14.48 12.15
N GLN A 240 -4.09 -14.27 11.22
CA GLN A 240 -2.73 -13.79 11.50
C GLN A 240 -2.76 -12.33 11.94
N ARG A 241 -3.55 -11.49 11.26
CA ARG A 241 -3.77 -10.08 11.58
C ARG A 241 -4.31 -9.91 12.99
N ILE A 242 -5.32 -10.71 13.34
CA ILE A 242 -5.93 -10.66 14.67
C ILE A 242 -4.98 -11.16 15.76
N ALA A 243 -4.13 -12.16 15.48
CA ALA A 243 -3.07 -12.55 16.39
C ALA A 243 -2.09 -11.40 16.66
N VAL A 244 -1.69 -10.66 15.62
CA VAL A 244 -0.85 -9.45 15.76
C VAL A 244 -1.55 -8.38 16.59
N PHE A 245 -2.87 -8.21 16.46
CA PHE A 245 -3.63 -7.28 17.32
C PHE A 245 -3.65 -7.72 18.78
N ALA A 246 -3.78 -9.02 19.06
CA ALA A 246 -3.71 -9.57 20.42
C ALA A 246 -2.33 -9.37 21.06
N ASP A 247 -1.26 -9.65 20.31
CA ASP A 247 0.11 -9.42 20.76
C ASP A 247 0.38 -7.93 20.97
N SER A 248 -0.14 -7.08 20.07
CA SER A 248 -0.05 -5.62 20.17
C SER A 248 -0.79 -5.08 21.39
N LEU A 249 -2.00 -5.56 21.69
CA LEU A 249 -2.74 -5.17 22.90
C LEU A 249 -1.96 -5.56 24.16
N THR A 250 -1.43 -6.78 24.18
CA THR A 250 -0.62 -7.29 25.30
C THR A 250 0.65 -6.46 25.48
N ARG A 251 1.31 -6.08 24.38
CA ARG A 251 2.50 -5.21 24.40
C ARG A 251 2.16 -3.78 24.84
N CYS A 252 1.02 -3.24 24.44
CA CYS A 252 0.52 -1.96 24.94
C CYS A 252 0.31 -2.02 26.45
N ALA A 253 -0.38 -3.05 26.95
CA ALA A 253 -0.63 -3.24 28.38
C ALA A 253 0.68 -3.27 29.20
N ARG A 254 1.69 -4.03 28.74
CA ARG A 254 3.01 -4.06 29.41
C ARG A 254 3.69 -2.70 29.43
N GLN A 255 3.68 -1.97 28.31
CA GLN A 255 4.34 -0.67 28.22
C GLN A 255 3.66 0.39 29.09
N VAL A 256 2.33 0.45 29.11
CA VAL A 256 1.62 1.47 29.92
C VAL A 256 1.67 1.17 31.42
N VAL A 257 1.79 -0.11 31.81
CA VAL A 257 2.06 -0.50 33.19
C VAL A 257 3.47 -0.06 33.61
N ALA A 258 4.47 -0.24 32.74
CA ALA A 258 5.85 0.10 33.04
C ALA A 258 6.12 1.62 33.01
N ALA A 259 5.47 2.35 32.10
CA ALA A 259 5.66 3.79 31.89
C ALA A 259 4.33 4.48 31.56
N PRO A 260 3.46 4.73 32.57
CA PRO A 260 2.10 5.25 32.35
C PRO A 260 2.05 6.67 31.78
N ASP A 261 3.13 7.45 31.95
CA ASP A 261 3.26 8.82 31.45
C ASP A 261 3.96 8.89 30.09
N ALA A 262 4.36 7.75 29.50
CA ALA A 262 4.89 7.72 28.14
C ALA A 262 3.82 8.17 27.14
N ALA A 263 4.23 8.99 26.16
CA ALA A 263 3.34 9.46 25.10
C ALA A 263 2.70 8.27 24.35
N LEU A 264 1.40 8.33 24.07
CA LEU A 264 0.69 7.27 23.32
C LEU A 264 1.38 6.96 21.98
N ALA A 265 1.91 7.99 21.30
CA ALA A 265 2.65 7.86 20.05
C ALA A 265 4.01 7.13 20.17
N ALA A 266 4.54 6.94 21.38
CA ALA A 266 5.76 6.18 21.63
C ALA A 266 5.50 4.68 21.90
N ILE A 267 4.25 4.29 22.22
CA ILE A 267 3.89 2.90 22.55
C ILE A 267 4.01 1.97 21.34
N ALA A 268 5.04 1.12 21.31
CA ALA A 268 5.26 0.22 20.18
C ALA A 268 4.16 -0.86 20.07
N LEU A 269 3.70 -1.13 18.86
CA LEU A 269 2.87 -2.31 18.56
C LEU A 269 3.75 -3.54 18.36
N ALA A 270 3.13 -4.72 18.18
CA ALA A 270 3.85 -5.87 17.67
C ALA A 270 4.08 -5.64 16.16
N ASP A 271 5.33 -5.50 15.74
CA ASP A 271 5.67 -5.38 14.32
C ASP A 271 5.44 -6.73 13.63
N PRO A 272 4.67 -6.78 12.52
CA PRO A 272 4.70 -7.91 11.60
C PRO A 272 5.83 -7.79 10.57
N VAL A 273 6.64 -6.73 10.63
CA VAL A 273 7.74 -6.52 9.69
C VAL A 273 8.96 -7.20 10.28
N ASP A 274 9.25 -8.41 9.82
CA ASP A 274 10.63 -8.87 9.77
C ASP A 274 11.39 -7.74 9.09
N VAL A 275 12.20 -7.02 9.85
CA VAL A 275 13.13 -6.03 9.30
C VAL A 275 13.90 -6.81 8.26
N ALA A 276 13.62 -6.59 6.98
CA ALA A 276 14.27 -7.34 5.93
C ALA A 276 15.77 -7.15 6.15
N ASP A 277 16.47 -8.23 6.51
CA ASP A 277 17.92 -8.21 6.73
C ASP A 277 18.50 -7.47 5.54
N GLY A 278 19.06 -6.28 5.80
CA GLY A 278 19.63 -5.45 4.76
C GLY A 278 20.63 -6.32 4.02
N GLY A 279 20.30 -6.69 2.77
CA GLY A 279 21.05 -7.68 2.02
C GLY A 279 22.54 -7.34 1.94
N GLU A 280 23.35 -8.31 1.48
CA GLU A 280 24.81 -8.15 1.40
C GLU A 280 25.23 -6.82 0.76
N ALA A 281 26.23 -6.18 1.36
CA ALA A 281 26.78 -4.93 0.87
C ALA A 281 27.32 -5.10 -0.57
N PRO A 282 27.17 -4.09 -1.44
CA PRO A 282 27.58 -4.16 -2.83
C PRO A 282 29.09 -4.46 -2.95
N GLN A 283 29.45 -5.36 -3.87
CA GLN A 283 30.85 -5.77 -4.11
C GLN A 283 31.68 -4.64 -4.74
N ALA A 284 31.10 -3.89 -5.67
CA ALA A 284 31.75 -2.74 -6.28
C ALA A 284 31.34 -1.42 -5.61
N ALA A 285 32.33 -0.61 -5.25
CA ALA A 285 32.11 0.68 -4.58
C ALA A 285 31.53 1.77 -5.50
N THR A 286 31.73 1.69 -6.83
CA THR A 286 31.25 2.70 -7.80
C THR A 286 30.71 2.06 -9.07
N VAL A 287 29.76 2.74 -9.75
CA VAL A 287 29.23 2.27 -11.04
C VAL A 287 30.32 2.18 -12.12
N LEU A 288 31.35 3.02 -12.04
CA LEU A 288 32.47 2.99 -12.97
C LEU A 288 33.39 1.78 -12.75
N ALA A 289 33.54 1.32 -11.50
CA ALA A 289 34.24 0.07 -11.24
C ALA A 289 33.53 -1.12 -11.91
N LEU A 290 32.19 -1.15 -11.86
CA LEU A 290 31.40 -2.16 -12.57
C LEU A 290 31.55 -2.05 -14.11
N TRP A 291 31.56 -0.83 -14.65
CA TRP A 291 31.82 -0.60 -16.07
C TRP A 291 33.22 -1.10 -16.49
N ASN A 292 34.27 -0.73 -15.75
CA ASN A 292 35.65 -1.14 -16.07
C ASN A 292 35.79 -2.66 -16.02
N ALA A 293 35.22 -3.34 -15.02
CA ALA A 293 35.20 -4.80 -14.96
C ALA A 293 34.44 -5.43 -16.13
N ALA A 294 33.39 -4.78 -16.64
CA ALA A 294 32.69 -5.24 -17.84
C ALA A 294 33.56 -5.07 -19.10
N VAL A 295 34.27 -3.95 -19.24
CA VAL A 295 35.21 -3.72 -20.36
C VAL A 295 36.34 -4.74 -20.38
N GLU A 296 36.91 -5.07 -19.22
CA GLU A 296 37.97 -6.08 -19.10
C GLU A 296 37.49 -7.47 -19.54
N ARG A 297 36.27 -7.87 -19.13
CA ARG A 297 35.71 -9.18 -19.46
C ARG A 297 35.20 -9.28 -20.91
N GLN A 298 34.61 -8.21 -21.43
CA GLN A 298 33.83 -8.23 -22.68
C GLN A 298 34.44 -7.34 -23.78
N GLY A 299 35.74 -7.02 -23.70
CA GLY A 299 36.39 -5.95 -24.48
C GLY A 299 35.99 -5.83 -25.96
N LEU A 300 36.06 -6.93 -26.72
CA LEU A 300 35.66 -6.97 -28.15
C LEU A 300 34.16 -7.23 -28.37
N GLY A 301 33.44 -7.61 -27.31
CA GLY A 301 32.00 -7.81 -27.32
C GLY A 301 31.25 -6.49 -27.54
N MET A 302 30.03 -6.61 -28.07
CA MET A 302 29.20 -5.47 -28.40
C MET A 302 28.59 -4.84 -27.15
N ALA A 303 28.85 -3.55 -26.90
CA ALA A 303 28.26 -2.78 -25.81
C ALA A 303 26.94 -2.12 -26.22
N LEU A 304 26.89 -1.54 -27.42
CA LEU A 304 25.76 -0.74 -27.89
C LEU A 304 25.29 -1.18 -29.28
N ARG A 305 23.98 -1.15 -29.48
CA ARG A 305 23.34 -1.19 -30.80
C ARG A 305 22.19 -0.19 -30.87
N ALA A 306 22.27 0.75 -31.79
CA ALA A 306 21.23 1.71 -32.14
C ALA A 306 21.01 1.65 -33.65
N GLU A 307 19.92 1.04 -34.09
CA GLU A 307 19.67 0.76 -35.51
C GLU A 307 20.87 0.04 -36.17
N ALA A 308 21.49 0.62 -37.19
CA ALA A 308 22.67 0.09 -37.87
C ALA A 308 24.00 0.44 -37.17
N ARG A 309 24.00 1.35 -36.19
CA ARG A 309 25.20 1.78 -35.48
C ARG A 309 25.50 0.88 -34.29
N THR A 310 26.76 0.50 -34.16
CA THR A 310 27.23 -0.48 -33.19
C THR A 310 28.57 -0.07 -32.60
N ALA A 311 28.77 -0.26 -31.31
CA ALA A 311 30.07 -0.03 -30.65
C ALA A 311 30.38 -1.13 -29.65
N SER A 312 31.61 -1.67 -29.70
CA SER A 312 32.13 -2.61 -28.70
C SER A 312 32.44 -1.91 -27.38
N PHE A 313 32.62 -2.70 -26.31
CA PHE A 313 33.02 -2.19 -25.00
C PHE A 313 34.31 -1.38 -25.08
N VAL A 314 35.35 -1.89 -25.76
CA VAL A 314 36.64 -1.20 -25.88
C VAL A 314 36.56 0.08 -26.72
N GLN A 315 35.74 0.09 -27.78
CA GLN A 315 35.55 1.29 -28.60
C GLN A 315 34.87 2.40 -27.82
N LEU A 316 33.79 2.05 -27.10
CA LEU A 316 33.06 3.01 -26.27
C LEU A 316 33.92 3.53 -25.12
N ASP A 317 34.69 2.64 -24.48
CA ASP A 317 35.57 3.03 -23.38
C ASP A 317 36.65 4.01 -23.83
N ARG A 318 37.31 3.75 -24.96
CA ARG A 318 38.32 4.65 -25.54
C ARG A 318 37.74 6.01 -25.90
N ALA A 319 36.59 6.04 -26.57
CA ALA A 319 35.91 7.29 -26.91
C ALA A 319 35.54 8.08 -25.65
N ALA A 320 35.03 7.41 -24.62
CA ALA A 320 34.69 8.04 -23.35
C ALA A 320 35.93 8.55 -22.61
N ASN A 321 37.05 7.82 -22.62
CA ASN A 321 38.31 8.26 -22.02
C ASN A 321 38.89 9.50 -22.73
N ARG A 322 38.82 9.56 -24.06
CA ARG A 322 39.25 10.75 -24.83
C ARG A 322 38.41 11.97 -24.49
N LEU A 323 37.09 11.86 -24.50
CA LEU A 323 36.21 12.97 -24.14
C LEU A 323 36.41 13.36 -22.67
N ALA A 324 36.57 12.40 -21.76
CA ALA A 324 36.89 12.69 -20.35
C ALA A 324 38.19 13.46 -20.19
N ALA A 325 39.23 13.13 -20.96
CA ALA A 325 40.50 13.85 -20.96
C ALA A 325 40.35 15.30 -21.46
N GLN A 326 39.55 15.51 -22.51
CA GLN A 326 39.22 16.84 -23.02
C GLN A 326 38.46 17.68 -21.98
N LEU A 327 37.49 17.08 -21.28
CA LEU A 327 36.76 17.75 -20.19
C LEU A 327 37.72 18.17 -19.07
N ARG A 328 38.61 17.28 -18.64
CA ARG A 328 39.63 17.59 -17.61
C ARG A 328 40.62 18.66 -18.05
N ALA A 329 41.01 18.68 -19.33
CA ALA A 329 41.89 19.72 -19.87
C ALA A 329 41.27 21.13 -19.79
N GLN A 330 39.94 21.23 -19.69
CA GLN A 330 39.22 22.49 -19.44
C GLN A 330 39.02 22.80 -17.95
N GLY A 331 39.63 22.02 -17.05
CA GLY A 331 39.43 22.16 -15.61
C GLY A 331 38.07 21.66 -15.10
N LEU A 332 37.29 20.95 -15.93
CA LEU A 332 36.07 20.27 -15.48
C LEU A 332 36.46 18.97 -14.77
N GLY A 333 36.08 18.86 -13.50
CA GLY A 333 36.51 17.75 -12.64
C GLY A 333 35.53 17.48 -11.52
N GLN A 334 36.05 17.11 -10.36
CA GLN A 334 35.26 16.58 -9.23
C GLN A 334 33.95 17.34 -8.99
N GLU A 335 32.88 16.56 -9.03
CA GLU A 335 31.49 16.97 -8.81
C GLU A 335 30.95 17.99 -9.82
N THR A 336 31.69 18.42 -10.83
CA THR A 336 31.21 19.42 -11.81
C THR A 336 30.01 18.89 -12.59
N ARG A 337 28.93 19.65 -12.66
CA ARG A 337 27.70 19.25 -13.35
C ARG A 337 27.79 19.56 -14.84
N ILE A 338 27.58 18.53 -15.66
CA ILE A 338 27.62 18.63 -17.12
C ILE A 338 26.29 18.12 -17.68
N GLY A 339 25.60 18.98 -18.44
CA GLY A 339 24.40 18.61 -19.16
C GLY A 339 24.71 17.65 -20.31
N VAL A 340 23.91 16.60 -20.47
CA VAL A 340 24.00 15.69 -21.62
C VAL A 340 22.66 15.73 -22.34
N LEU A 341 22.63 16.39 -23.49
CA LEU A 341 21.44 16.56 -24.34
C LEU A 341 21.61 15.73 -25.61
N ALA A 342 21.06 14.52 -25.57
CA ALA A 342 21.08 13.60 -26.71
C ALA A 342 19.79 12.78 -26.72
N PRO A 343 19.25 12.43 -27.92
CA PRO A 343 18.22 11.41 -28.00
C PRO A 343 18.78 10.06 -27.52
N ARG A 344 17.95 9.02 -27.46
CA ARG A 344 18.43 7.66 -27.17
C ARG A 344 19.32 7.15 -28.31
N SER A 345 20.62 7.41 -28.20
CA SER A 345 21.65 7.13 -29.21
C SER A 345 23.00 6.77 -28.55
N PRO A 346 23.98 6.26 -29.31
CA PRO A 346 25.30 5.96 -28.75
C PRO A 346 25.99 7.17 -28.12
N GLU A 347 25.74 8.38 -28.65
CA GLU A 347 26.24 9.64 -28.11
C GLU A 347 25.76 9.87 -26.67
N LEU A 348 24.51 9.54 -26.36
CA LEU A 348 23.98 9.68 -25.00
C LEU A 348 24.81 8.85 -24.00
N VAL A 349 25.09 7.60 -24.34
CA VAL A 349 25.88 6.71 -23.49
C VAL A 349 27.33 7.17 -23.40
N LEU A 350 27.92 7.57 -24.53
CA LEU A 350 29.26 8.16 -24.58
C LEU A 350 29.37 9.36 -23.64
N GLY A 351 28.42 10.30 -23.71
CA GLY A 351 28.41 11.50 -22.88
C GLY A 351 28.32 11.17 -21.40
N MET A 352 27.41 10.27 -21.00
CA MET A 352 27.27 9.84 -19.61
C MET A 352 28.56 9.19 -19.09
N LEU A 353 29.14 8.24 -19.83
CA LEU A 353 30.38 7.57 -19.43
C LEU A 353 31.57 8.52 -19.37
N ALA A 354 31.71 9.42 -20.35
CA ALA A 354 32.80 10.40 -20.38
C ALA A 354 32.73 11.38 -19.21
N VAL A 355 31.54 11.87 -18.87
CA VAL A 355 31.32 12.76 -17.73
C VAL A 355 31.68 12.05 -16.42
N LEU A 356 31.22 10.81 -16.22
CA LEU A 356 31.60 10.02 -15.05
C LEU A 356 33.12 9.80 -14.99
N LYS A 357 33.76 9.45 -16.11
CA LYS A 357 35.21 9.22 -16.19
C LYS A 357 36.04 10.49 -15.99
N ALA A 358 35.47 11.67 -16.21
CA ALA A 358 36.06 12.95 -15.84
C ALA A 358 35.92 13.28 -14.34
N GLY A 359 35.18 12.46 -13.58
CA GLY A 359 34.80 12.74 -12.18
C GLY A 359 33.73 13.81 -12.03
N CYS A 360 33.02 14.09 -13.12
CA CYS A 360 31.92 15.04 -13.18
C CYS A 360 30.57 14.32 -12.96
N VAL A 361 29.52 15.09 -12.73
CA VAL A 361 28.14 14.63 -12.53
C VAL A 361 27.37 14.85 -13.82
N HIS A 362 26.82 13.79 -14.42
CA HIS A 362 26.00 13.97 -15.62
C HIS A 362 24.57 14.37 -15.28
N VAL A 363 24.04 15.34 -16.02
CA VAL A 363 22.65 15.80 -15.94
C VAL A 363 21.99 15.41 -17.25
N PRO A 364 21.33 14.23 -17.34
CA PRO A 364 20.69 13.80 -18.57
C PRO A 364 19.47 14.66 -18.86
N LEU A 365 19.43 15.26 -20.05
CA LEU A 365 18.37 16.15 -20.48
C LEU A 365 17.58 15.51 -21.62
N ASP A 366 16.26 15.51 -21.51
CA ASP A 366 15.38 15.00 -22.56
C ASP A 366 15.18 16.05 -23.67
N PRO A 367 15.62 15.78 -24.92
CA PRO A 367 15.47 16.73 -26.03
C PRO A 367 14.03 17.05 -26.39
N GLU A 368 13.05 16.26 -25.94
CA GLU A 368 11.63 16.53 -26.18
C GLU A 368 11.06 17.60 -25.22
N LEU A 369 11.83 18.04 -24.21
CA LEU A 369 11.40 19.09 -23.30
C LEU A 369 11.51 20.50 -23.92
N PRO A 370 10.63 21.44 -23.55
CA PRO A 370 10.75 22.83 -23.97
C PRO A 370 12.09 23.47 -23.58
N ALA A 371 12.61 24.35 -24.43
CA ALA A 371 13.89 25.03 -24.22
C ALA A 371 13.98 25.75 -22.86
N GLU A 372 12.91 26.44 -22.42
CA GLU A 372 12.86 27.08 -21.10
C GLU A 372 13.06 26.07 -19.96
N ARG A 373 12.49 24.87 -20.09
CA ARG A 373 12.62 23.83 -19.06
C ARG A 373 14.03 23.22 -19.06
N LEU A 374 14.69 23.14 -20.21
CA LEU A 374 16.09 22.72 -20.29
C LEU A 374 17.03 23.78 -19.73
N ALA A 375 16.80 25.05 -20.06
CA ALA A 375 17.55 26.19 -19.54
C ALA A 375 17.43 26.31 -18.02
N TYR A 376 16.21 26.16 -17.48
CA TYR A 376 15.97 26.14 -16.03
C TYR A 376 16.78 25.04 -15.34
N GLN A 377 16.74 23.80 -15.85
CA GLN A 377 17.45 22.68 -15.23
C GLN A 377 18.97 22.89 -15.21
N LEU A 378 19.53 23.42 -16.30
CA LEU A 378 20.96 23.73 -16.41
C LEU A 378 21.36 24.87 -15.45
N HIS A 379 20.51 25.88 -15.32
CA HIS A 379 20.73 26.99 -14.40
C HIS A 379 20.64 26.54 -12.94
N ASP A 380 19.55 25.85 -12.55
CA ASP A 380 19.28 25.41 -11.18
C ASP A 380 20.35 24.43 -10.66
N CYS A 381 20.84 23.52 -11.51
CA CYS A 381 21.93 22.63 -11.12
C CYS A 381 23.32 23.27 -11.26
N GLY A 382 23.44 24.51 -11.75
CA GLY A 382 24.73 25.16 -11.95
C GLY A 382 25.65 24.42 -12.92
N ALA A 383 25.09 23.83 -13.99
CA ALA A 383 25.86 23.14 -15.02
C ALA A 383 26.94 24.06 -15.62
N ARG A 384 28.13 23.53 -15.87
CA ARG A 384 29.26 24.30 -16.43
C ARG A 384 29.42 24.13 -17.95
N LEU A 385 28.88 23.03 -18.48
CA LEU A 385 28.99 22.66 -19.89
C LEU A 385 27.75 21.88 -20.31
N LEU A 386 27.35 22.05 -21.58
CA LEU A 386 26.36 21.21 -22.25
C LEU A 386 27.01 20.39 -23.35
N LEU A 387 26.97 19.06 -23.24
CA LEU A 387 27.29 18.13 -24.33
C LEU A 387 26.01 17.90 -25.14
N ALA A 388 26.03 18.21 -26.44
CA ALA A 388 24.85 18.11 -27.30
C ALA A 388 25.12 17.26 -28.55
N ALA A 389 24.33 16.20 -28.75
CA ALA A 389 24.48 15.31 -29.92
C ALA A 389 23.94 15.93 -31.22
N GLN A 390 23.14 16.98 -31.11
CA GLN A 390 22.56 17.72 -32.22
C GLN A 390 22.68 19.23 -31.95
N PRO A 391 22.66 20.08 -32.98
CA PRO A 391 22.62 21.53 -32.80
C PRO A 391 21.45 21.95 -31.91
N VAL A 392 21.71 22.80 -30.92
CA VAL A 392 20.72 23.28 -29.97
C VAL A 392 19.97 24.46 -30.59
N ALA A 393 18.64 24.39 -30.66
CA ALA A 393 17.79 25.41 -31.29
C ALA A 393 17.56 26.66 -30.42
N TRP A 394 18.19 26.74 -29.25
CA TRP A 394 18.15 27.85 -28.30
C TRP A 394 19.57 28.17 -27.86
N GLN A 395 19.78 29.28 -27.15
CA GLN A 395 21.11 29.73 -26.74
C GLN A 395 21.33 29.52 -25.23
N PRO A 396 22.04 28.46 -24.81
CA PRO A 396 22.38 28.26 -23.41
C PRO A 396 23.34 29.34 -22.91
N ALA A 397 23.19 29.71 -21.64
CA ALA A 397 24.13 30.61 -20.95
C ALA A 397 25.48 29.96 -20.61
N ILE A 398 25.74 28.76 -21.13
CA ILE A 398 26.92 27.94 -20.87
C ILE A 398 27.49 27.43 -22.20
N PRO A 399 28.80 27.09 -22.27
CA PRO A 399 29.38 26.55 -23.49
C PRO A 399 28.69 25.25 -23.92
N VAL A 400 28.54 25.08 -25.23
CA VAL A 400 27.95 23.89 -25.84
C VAL A 400 29.03 23.17 -26.65
N TRP A 401 29.25 21.90 -26.37
CA TRP A 401 30.20 21.05 -27.06
C TRP A 401 29.47 20.00 -27.88
N PRO A 402 29.90 19.75 -29.14
CA PRO A 402 29.32 18.68 -29.94
C PRO A 402 29.66 17.32 -29.32
N LEU A 403 28.66 16.45 -29.22
CA LEU A 403 28.79 15.09 -28.73
C LEU A 403 28.63 14.12 -29.90
N ALA A 404 29.72 13.56 -30.38
CA ALA A 404 29.73 12.62 -31.50
C ALA A 404 30.59 11.41 -31.17
N LEU A 405 30.08 10.22 -31.45
CA LEU A 405 30.89 9.01 -31.44
C LEU A 405 31.55 8.89 -32.82
N SER A 406 32.85 9.20 -32.89
CA SER A 406 33.64 9.08 -34.12
C SER A 406 33.84 7.60 -34.50
N ASP A 407 33.80 7.34 -35.81
CA ASP A 407 34.17 6.05 -36.40
C ASP A 407 35.70 5.88 -36.52
N ASP A 408 36.48 6.95 -36.32
CA ASP A 408 37.94 6.93 -36.45
C ASP A 408 38.59 6.21 -35.26
N MET A 409 39.27 5.12 -35.62
CA MET A 409 39.77 4.04 -34.76
C MET A 409 41.27 4.16 -34.42
N GLU A 410 41.89 5.30 -34.68
CA GLU A 410 43.32 5.50 -34.44
C GLU A 410 43.65 5.33 -32.93
N PRO A 411 44.68 4.53 -32.58
CA PRO A 411 45.08 4.30 -31.21
C PRO A 411 45.88 5.50 -30.69
N GLU A 412 45.20 6.58 -30.32
CA GLU A 412 45.83 7.56 -29.43
C GLU A 412 45.84 7.00 -28.01
N ALA A 413 47.04 6.68 -27.52
CA ALA A 413 47.25 6.36 -26.12
C ALA A 413 46.91 7.60 -25.28
N THR A 414 45.79 7.56 -24.55
CA THR A 414 45.51 8.58 -23.54
C THR A 414 46.47 8.34 -22.37
N THR A 415 47.46 9.21 -22.19
CA THR A 415 48.48 9.07 -21.13
C THR A 415 48.00 9.53 -19.75
N GLN A 416 46.73 9.95 -19.62
CA GLN A 416 46.18 10.42 -18.35
C GLN A 416 45.73 9.27 -17.45
N GLU A 417 46.16 9.31 -16.20
CA GLU A 417 45.74 8.36 -15.18
C GLU A 417 44.21 8.42 -14.94
N PRO A 418 43.55 7.27 -14.69
CA PRO A 418 42.15 7.23 -14.34
C PRO A 418 41.85 8.04 -13.07
N VAL A 419 40.72 8.74 -13.04
CA VAL A 419 40.26 9.46 -11.84
C VAL A 419 39.86 8.43 -10.77
N THR A 420 40.40 8.58 -9.57
CA THR A 420 39.93 7.82 -8.40
C THR A 420 38.67 8.48 -7.84
N LEU A 421 37.57 7.74 -7.78
CA LEU A 421 36.27 8.24 -7.32
C LEU A 421 35.87 7.61 -5.99
N HIS A 422 35.35 8.44 -5.10
CA HIS A 422 34.74 7.99 -3.85
C HIS A 422 33.29 7.57 -4.09
N ARG A 423 32.81 6.56 -3.36
CA ARG A 423 31.44 6.03 -3.50
C ARG A 423 30.36 7.09 -3.26
N ASP A 424 30.63 8.07 -2.40
CA ASP A 424 29.67 9.12 -2.03
C ASP A 424 29.67 10.32 -2.98
N GLN A 425 30.61 10.38 -3.93
CA GLN A 425 30.60 11.41 -4.97
C GLN A 425 29.38 11.23 -5.88
N ALA A 426 28.81 12.35 -6.31
CA ALA A 426 27.67 12.37 -7.21
C ALA A 426 28.01 11.74 -8.57
N ALA A 427 27.15 10.84 -9.05
CA ALA A 427 27.24 10.26 -10.39
C ALA A 427 26.30 11.00 -11.36
N TYR A 428 25.06 11.24 -10.94
CA TYR A 428 24.08 11.94 -11.76
C TYR A 428 23.12 12.81 -10.96
N LEU A 429 22.45 13.72 -11.67
CA LEU A 429 21.35 14.53 -11.15
C LEU A 429 20.16 14.45 -12.12
N ILE A 430 19.00 14.03 -11.61
CA ILE A 430 17.74 13.93 -12.38
C ILE A 430 16.67 14.82 -11.76
N TYR A 431 15.90 15.53 -12.60
CA TYR A 431 14.80 16.36 -12.13
C TYR A 431 13.48 15.58 -12.03
N THR A 432 12.78 15.78 -10.91
CA THR A 432 11.43 15.25 -10.68
C THR A 432 10.40 16.37 -10.60
N SER A 433 9.11 16.07 -10.86
CA SER A 433 8.02 17.02 -10.63
C SER A 433 7.86 17.25 -9.13
N GLY A 434 8.38 18.37 -8.63
CA GLY A 434 8.20 18.75 -7.23
C GLY A 434 6.72 18.99 -6.91
N SER A 435 6.27 18.59 -5.73
CA SER A 435 4.92 18.87 -5.21
C SER A 435 4.58 20.37 -5.15
N THR A 436 5.61 21.22 -5.15
CA THR A 436 5.54 22.69 -5.15
C THR A 436 5.43 23.29 -6.57
N GLY A 437 5.32 22.46 -7.62
CA GLY A 437 5.24 22.89 -9.02
C GLY A 437 6.59 23.20 -9.69
N GLN A 438 7.64 23.46 -8.91
CA GLN A 438 9.01 23.63 -9.42
C GLN A 438 9.76 22.28 -9.45
N PRO A 439 10.40 21.91 -10.58
CA PRO A 439 11.20 20.69 -10.66
C PRO A 439 12.37 20.72 -9.66
N LYS A 440 12.64 19.59 -9.00
CA LYS A 440 13.75 19.44 -8.04
C LYS A 440 14.78 18.44 -8.55
N GLY A 441 16.06 18.82 -8.53
CA GLY A 441 17.18 17.94 -8.86
C GLY A 441 17.49 16.95 -7.74
N VAL A 442 17.41 15.66 -8.04
CA VAL A 442 17.79 14.57 -7.13
C VAL A 442 19.19 14.11 -7.50
N VAL A 443 20.11 14.22 -6.55
CA VAL A 443 21.51 13.80 -6.71
C VAL A 443 21.66 12.36 -6.25
N ILE A 444 22.28 11.52 -7.08
CA ILE A 444 22.55 10.12 -6.76
C ILE A 444 24.05 9.87 -6.83
N SER A 445 24.59 9.24 -5.78
CA SER A 445 26.02 8.92 -5.68
C SER A 445 26.41 7.70 -6.52
N HIS A 446 27.71 7.61 -6.81
CA HIS A 446 28.30 6.46 -7.48
C HIS A 446 27.99 5.13 -6.77
N GLY A 447 28.05 5.12 -5.44
CA GLY A 447 27.80 3.96 -4.60
C GLY A 447 26.32 3.58 -4.56
N ALA A 448 25.42 4.56 -4.48
CA ALA A 448 23.98 4.31 -4.52
C ALA A 448 23.56 3.69 -5.86
N LEU A 449 24.09 4.20 -6.97
CA LEU A 449 23.85 3.64 -8.30
C LEU A 449 24.47 2.24 -8.45
N ALA A 450 25.70 2.02 -7.98
CA ALA A 450 26.33 0.70 -8.00
C ALA A 450 25.53 -0.33 -7.20
N ASN A 451 25.04 0.05 -6.02
CA ASN A 451 24.19 -0.78 -5.18
C ASN A 451 22.89 -1.15 -5.90
N TYR A 452 22.22 -0.15 -6.47
CA TYR A 452 20.97 -0.34 -7.22
C TYR A 452 21.16 -1.32 -8.38
N VAL A 453 22.20 -1.13 -9.20
CA VAL A 453 22.48 -1.98 -10.36
C VAL A 453 22.74 -3.43 -9.95
N GLN A 454 23.58 -3.65 -8.93
CA GLN A 454 23.87 -5.00 -8.43
C GLN A 454 22.61 -5.68 -7.85
N GLY A 455 21.85 -4.95 -7.01
CA GLY A 455 20.62 -5.46 -6.41
C GLY A 455 19.55 -5.81 -7.44
N VAL A 456 19.34 -4.94 -8.45
CA VAL A 456 18.39 -5.23 -9.54
C VAL A 456 18.83 -6.44 -10.35
N LEU A 457 20.11 -6.54 -10.73
CA LEU A 457 20.59 -7.67 -11.51
C LEU A 457 20.45 -8.99 -10.75
N ALA A 458 20.73 -9.01 -9.44
CA ALA A 458 20.52 -10.17 -8.59
C ALA A 458 19.04 -10.54 -8.49
N ARG A 459 18.15 -9.55 -8.35
CA ARG A 459 16.70 -9.77 -8.23
C ARG A 459 16.05 -10.22 -9.54
N LEU A 460 16.57 -9.76 -10.68
CA LEU A 460 16.08 -10.15 -12.01
C LEU A 460 16.41 -11.60 -12.37
N ASP A 461 17.41 -12.20 -11.70
CA ASP A 461 17.86 -13.59 -11.90
C ASP A 461 17.93 -13.97 -13.38
N LEU A 462 18.64 -13.13 -14.16
CA LEU A 462 18.66 -13.26 -15.61
C LEU A 462 19.27 -14.62 -16.01
N PRO A 463 18.66 -15.37 -16.95
CA PRO A 463 19.19 -16.66 -17.36
C PRO A 463 20.58 -16.51 -17.99
N ALA A 464 21.40 -17.54 -17.90
CA ALA A 464 22.78 -17.54 -18.40
C ALA A 464 22.91 -17.13 -19.89
N GLY A 465 21.87 -17.39 -20.70
CA GLY A 465 21.81 -17.00 -22.12
C GLY A 465 21.35 -15.57 -22.40
N ALA A 466 20.95 -14.79 -21.39
CA ALA A 466 20.53 -13.40 -21.57
C ALA A 466 21.75 -12.52 -21.87
N SER A 467 22.04 -12.31 -23.15
CA SER A 467 23.21 -11.56 -23.63
C SER A 467 22.96 -10.08 -23.94
N SER A 468 21.70 -9.63 -23.86
CA SER A 468 21.32 -8.26 -24.21
C SER A 468 20.16 -7.73 -23.37
N MET A 469 20.02 -6.40 -23.32
CA MET A 469 18.88 -5.70 -22.71
C MET A 469 18.42 -4.57 -23.63
N ALA A 470 17.11 -4.28 -23.64
CA ALA A 470 16.53 -3.26 -24.51
C ALA A 470 16.05 -2.05 -23.72
N MET A 471 16.64 -0.90 -23.99
CA MET A 471 16.29 0.35 -23.35
C MET A 471 15.07 0.98 -24.01
N VAL A 472 13.94 0.93 -23.30
CA VAL A 472 12.71 1.62 -23.69
C VAL A 472 12.50 2.92 -22.95
N SER A 473 12.99 3.10 -21.72
CA SER A 473 12.73 4.31 -20.90
C SER A 473 13.69 5.47 -21.23
N THR A 474 13.31 6.70 -20.86
CA THR A 474 14.18 7.88 -20.96
C THR A 474 15.20 7.89 -19.80
N VAL A 475 16.40 8.42 -20.04
CA VAL A 475 17.41 8.65 -18.98
C VAL A 475 17.14 9.91 -18.17
N ALA A 476 16.26 10.79 -18.61
CA ALA A 476 15.79 11.92 -17.80
C ALA A 476 14.83 11.46 -16.67
N ALA A 477 14.55 10.15 -16.58
CA ALA A 477 13.94 9.49 -15.45
C ALA A 477 14.90 8.42 -14.92
N ASP A 478 14.85 8.16 -13.63
CA ASP A 478 15.67 7.15 -12.94
C ASP A 478 15.52 5.75 -13.56
N LEU A 479 14.31 5.36 -13.97
CA LEU A 479 14.03 4.06 -14.61
C LEU A 479 14.89 3.78 -15.86
N GLY A 480 15.34 4.82 -16.60
CA GLY A 480 16.25 4.64 -17.73
C GLY A 480 17.60 4.03 -17.33
N HIS A 481 18.06 4.34 -16.13
CA HIS A 481 19.35 3.89 -15.60
C HIS A 481 19.37 2.41 -15.26
N THR A 482 18.21 1.82 -14.93
CA THR A 482 18.06 0.38 -14.65
C THR A 482 18.57 -0.47 -15.81
N VAL A 483 18.11 -0.17 -17.04
CA VAL A 483 18.49 -0.94 -18.23
C VAL A 483 19.85 -0.50 -18.75
N LEU A 484 20.14 0.80 -18.74
CA LEU A 484 21.39 1.34 -19.26
C LEU A 484 22.59 0.81 -18.46
N PHE A 485 22.62 1.05 -17.15
CA PHE A 485 23.73 0.55 -16.33
C PHE A 485 23.60 -0.94 -16.05
N GLY A 486 22.40 -1.52 -15.99
CA GLY A 486 22.22 -2.97 -15.91
C GLY A 486 22.91 -3.72 -17.06
N ALA A 487 22.78 -3.24 -18.30
CA ALA A 487 23.44 -3.85 -19.45
C ALA A 487 24.96 -3.60 -19.43
N LEU A 488 25.35 -2.32 -19.33
CA LEU A 488 26.75 -1.91 -19.45
C LEU A 488 27.61 -2.50 -18.32
N CYS A 489 27.16 -2.42 -17.07
CA CYS A 489 27.91 -2.92 -15.91
C CYS A 489 27.94 -4.45 -15.82
N SER A 490 27.01 -5.14 -16.50
CA SER A 490 26.99 -6.61 -16.53
C SER A 490 27.63 -7.21 -17.79
N GLY A 491 28.18 -6.38 -18.68
CA GLY A 491 28.85 -6.84 -19.90
C GLY A 491 27.89 -7.29 -21.01
N ARG A 492 26.63 -6.84 -20.97
CA ARG A 492 25.59 -7.21 -21.95
C ARG A 492 25.44 -6.13 -23.02
N LEU A 493 24.96 -6.54 -24.19
CA LEU A 493 24.63 -5.64 -25.28
C LEU A 493 23.39 -4.80 -24.94
N LEU A 494 23.53 -3.48 -24.94
CA LEU A 494 22.42 -2.54 -24.78
C LEU A 494 21.82 -2.17 -26.14
N HIS A 495 20.54 -2.47 -26.32
CA HIS A 495 19.75 -2.02 -27.46
C HIS A 495 19.09 -0.68 -27.16
N LEU A 496 19.51 0.36 -27.89
CA LEU A 496 18.90 1.69 -27.81
C LEU A 496 17.76 1.77 -28.82
N MET A 497 16.52 1.63 -28.34
CA MET A 497 15.34 1.66 -29.19
C MET A 497 14.92 3.10 -29.48
N ALA A 498 14.67 3.47 -30.74
CA ALA A 498 14.16 4.81 -31.06
C ALA A 498 12.77 5.06 -30.41
N PRO A 499 12.42 6.31 -30.04
CA PRO A 499 11.09 6.68 -29.50
C PRO A 499 9.92 6.22 -30.38
N ARG A 500 10.07 6.29 -31.71
CA ARG A 500 9.03 5.87 -32.67
C ARG A 500 8.73 4.36 -32.67
N ALA A 501 9.65 3.52 -32.20
CA ALA A 501 9.47 2.08 -32.13
C ALA A 501 8.60 1.63 -30.93
N ARG A 502 8.32 2.52 -29.96
CA ARG A 502 7.54 2.19 -28.74
C ARG A 502 6.06 1.87 -29.01
N LEU A 503 5.50 2.39 -30.11
CA LEU A 503 4.05 2.40 -30.37
C LEU A 503 3.57 1.36 -31.39
N ARG A 504 4.45 0.48 -31.88
CA ARG A 504 4.09 -0.56 -32.86
C ARG A 504 4.52 -1.94 -32.36
N SER A 505 3.55 -2.77 -31.96
CA SER A 505 3.75 -4.16 -31.51
C SER A 505 4.63 -5.00 -32.46
N ARG A 506 4.56 -4.72 -33.77
CA ARG A 506 5.40 -5.38 -34.80
C ARG A 506 6.91 -5.07 -34.71
N CYS A 507 7.32 -3.92 -34.16
CA CYS A 507 8.74 -3.56 -34.05
C CYS A 507 9.49 -4.34 -32.95
N LEU A 508 8.78 -4.81 -31.93
CA LEU A 508 9.36 -5.65 -30.87
C LEU A 508 9.65 -7.08 -31.38
N CYS A 509 8.81 -7.61 -32.28
CA CYS A 509 8.96 -8.97 -32.82
C CYS A 509 10.11 -9.11 -33.85
N GLY A 510 10.49 -8.03 -34.55
CA GLY A 510 11.56 -8.07 -35.56
C GLY A 510 12.96 -8.29 -34.99
N LEU A 511 13.14 -8.17 -33.67
CA LEU A 511 14.43 -8.31 -32.99
C LEU A 511 14.88 -9.78 -32.81
N HIS A 512 13.95 -10.74 -32.88
CA HIS A 512 14.29 -12.17 -32.82
C HIS A 512 14.74 -12.76 -34.16
N ALA A 513 14.55 -12.06 -35.29
CA ALA A 513 14.69 -12.64 -36.62
C ALA A 513 16.13 -12.66 -37.19
N HIS A 514 17.15 -12.25 -36.43
CA HIS A 514 18.55 -12.14 -36.94
C HIS A 514 19.60 -12.95 -36.16
N ALA A 515 19.18 -14.01 -35.44
CA ALA A 515 20.10 -15.04 -34.99
C ALA A 515 20.06 -16.25 -35.96
N PRO A 516 21.20 -16.73 -36.51
CA PRO A 516 21.20 -17.97 -37.28
C PRO A 516 21.20 -19.15 -36.29
N GLY A 517 20.01 -19.64 -35.96
CA GLY A 517 19.83 -20.75 -35.04
C GLY A 517 18.50 -21.46 -35.30
N ARG A 518 18.60 -22.65 -35.88
CA ARG A 518 17.56 -23.61 -36.28
C ARG A 518 16.28 -23.57 -35.41
N CYS A 519 15.17 -23.07 -35.96
CA CYS A 519 13.84 -23.53 -35.57
C CYS A 519 13.62 -24.90 -36.24
N ALA A 520 13.82 -25.97 -35.46
CA ALA A 520 13.34 -27.30 -35.84
C ALA A 520 11.81 -27.29 -35.87
N GLN A 521 11.30 -27.93 -36.90
CA GLN A 521 9.88 -28.09 -37.21
C GLN A 521 9.20 -28.95 -36.14
N ASP A 522 8.01 -28.54 -35.71
CA ASP A 522 6.95 -29.49 -35.37
C ASP A 522 5.75 -29.21 -36.25
N ARG A 523 5.59 -30.08 -37.25
CA ARG A 523 4.36 -30.22 -38.05
C ARG A 523 3.50 -31.27 -37.39
N ALA A 524 2.27 -30.90 -37.02
CA ALA A 524 1.15 -31.84 -36.98
C ALA A 524 -0.06 -31.20 -37.68
N GLN A 525 -0.68 -32.01 -38.54
CA GLN A 525 -1.58 -31.67 -39.65
C GLN A 525 -2.98 -31.20 -39.21
N PRO A 526 -3.77 -30.67 -40.17
CA PRO A 526 -5.12 -31.20 -40.34
C PRO A 526 -5.39 -31.62 -41.80
N SER A 527 -5.96 -32.82 -41.97
CA SER A 527 -6.43 -33.38 -43.23
C SER A 527 -7.97 -33.38 -43.31
N ALA A 528 -8.46 -32.93 -44.49
CA ALA A 528 -9.70 -33.24 -45.22
C ALA A 528 -11.06 -33.26 -44.46
N GLY A 529 -12.16 -32.61 -44.86
CA GLY A 529 -12.69 -31.99 -46.10
C GLY A 529 -14.24 -32.03 -45.98
N PRO A 530 -15.08 -31.66 -46.99
CA PRO A 530 -14.80 -31.02 -48.26
C PRO A 530 -15.58 -29.70 -48.48
N ALA A 531 -15.26 -29.05 -49.60
CA ALA A 531 -15.74 -27.75 -50.04
C ALA A 531 -17.01 -27.82 -50.91
N GLU A 532 -17.83 -26.76 -50.87
CA GLU A 532 -18.71 -26.37 -51.97
C GLU A 532 -18.45 -24.93 -52.43
N ARG A 533 -17.88 -24.86 -53.64
CA ARG A 533 -17.98 -23.91 -54.76
C ARG A 533 -18.47 -22.46 -54.53
N CYS A 534 -17.57 -21.54 -54.90
CA CYS A 534 -17.72 -20.21 -55.54
C CYS A 534 -18.89 -20.08 -56.55
N PRO A 535 -19.34 -18.87 -56.98
CA PRO A 535 -18.45 -17.76 -57.38
C PRO A 535 -18.90 -16.29 -57.17
N ALA A 536 -17.91 -15.45 -57.43
CA ALA A 536 -17.82 -13.99 -57.49
C ALA A 536 -18.92 -13.22 -58.26
N ARG A 537 -19.07 -11.93 -57.93
CA ARG A 537 -19.18 -10.83 -58.92
C ARG A 537 -18.84 -9.46 -58.33
N ALA A 538 -18.36 -8.60 -59.23
CA ALA A 538 -17.66 -7.33 -59.03
C ALA A 538 -18.59 -6.08 -59.09
N GLY A 539 -18.04 -4.92 -58.70
CA GLY A 539 -18.54 -3.56 -58.99
C GLY A 539 -18.06 -2.56 -57.92
N SER A 540 -16.98 -1.79 -58.11
CA SER A 540 -16.79 -0.53 -58.87
C SER A 540 -17.28 0.76 -58.16
N ALA A 541 -16.30 1.53 -57.63
CA ALA A 541 -16.00 2.96 -57.85
C ALA A 541 -16.95 4.13 -57.44
N THR A 542 -16.50 4.90 -56.41
CA THR A 542 -16.40 6.40 -56.25
C THR A 542 -17.65 7.34 -56.25
N PRO A 543 -17.59 8.66 -55.86
CA PRO A 543 -17.18 9.32 -54.58
C PRO A 543 -18.05 10.56 -54.10
N LEU A 544 -17.97 10.94 -52.80
CA LEU A 544 -18.19 12.30 -52.14
C LEU A 544 -19.50 13.11 -52.41
N PRO A 545 -19.83 14.25 -51.70
CA PRO A 545 -19.27 14.96 -50.52
C PRO A 545 -20.32 15.40 -49.43
N GLY A 546 -19.87 16.09 -48.35
CA GLY A 546 -20.65 17.20 -47.75
C GLY A 546 -20.88 17.27 -46.23
N ALA A 547 -20.10 18.13 -45.56
CA ALA A 547 -20.42 19.08 -44.47
C ALA A 547 -21.28 18.71 -43.23
N GLY A 548 -20.76 19.10 -42.04
CA GLY A 548 -21.57 19.81 -41.03
C GLY A 548 -21.57 19.29 -39.59
N GLY A 549 -20.88 20.01 -38.70
CA GLY A 549 -21.52 20.52 -37.48
C GLY A 549 -21.53 19.69 -36.17
N ALA A 550 -21.11 20.39 -35.11
CA ALA A 550 -21.56 20.29 -33.72
C ALA A 550 -20.93 19.24 -32.76
N ARG A 551 -20.14 19.80 -31.84
CA ARG A 551 -19.75 19.26 -30.53
C ARG A 551 -20.98 18.81 -29.74
N ARG A 552 -20.94 17.61 -29.15
CA ARG A 552 -21.79 17.24 -28.01
C ARG A 552 -20.97 16.63 -26.88
N ARG A 553 -21.05 17.28 -25.72
CA ARG A 553 -20.74 16.72 -24.40
C ARG A 553 -21.70 15.57 -24.12
N ALA A 554 -21.20 14.45 -23.61
CA ALA A 554 -22.02 13.36 -23.08
C ALA A 554 -21.70 13.17 -21.60
N GLY A 555 -22.57 13.71 -20.75
CA GLY A 555 -22.80 13.17 -19.40
C GLY A 555 -23.84 12.05 -19.50
N ARG A 556 -23.63 10.96 -18.77
CA ARG A 556 -24.62 9.88 -18.63
C ARG A 556 -25.05 9.78 -17.17
N CYS A 557 -26.28 10.17 -16.91
CA CYS A 557 -27.10 9.68 -15.80
C CYS A 557 -27.78 8.39 -16.23
N TRP A 558 -27.85 7.38 -15.36
CA TRP A 558 -28.81 6.28 -15.46
C TRP A 558 -29.50 6.11 -14.09
N SER A 559 -30.81 6.27 -14.09
CA SER A 559 -31.74 6.05 -12.99
C SER A 559 -32.53 4.76 -13.20
N ALA A 560 -32.80 4.06 -12.11
CA ALA A 560 -33.53 2.79 -11.99
C ALA A 560 -35.06 2.94 -12.22
N SER A 561 -35.81 1.93 -12.72
CA SER A 561 -36.59 0.89 -11.98
C SER A 561 -38.02 0.80 -12.60
N PRO A 562 -38.99 -0.11 -12.25
CA PRO A 562 -38.96 -1.51 -11.73
C PRO A 562 -40.09 -2.47 -12.30
N ARG A 563 -40.17 -3.70 -11.74
CA ARG A 563 -41.30 -4.68 -11.59
C ARG A 563 -41.49 -5.81 -12.62
N CYS A 564 -41.42 -7.08 -12.15
CA CYS A 564 -42.55 -8.05 -12.12
C CYS A 564 -42.14 -9.44 -11.56
N SER A 565 -43.06 -10.06 -10.82
CA SER A 565 -43.20 -11.48 -10.42
C SER A 565 -44.71 -11.74 -10.25
N PRO A 566 -45.27 -12.96 -10.07
CA PRO A 566 -44.73 -14.33 -10.15
C PRO A 566 -45.62 -15.29 -11.00
N LEU A 567 -45.23 -16.56 -11.21
CA LEU A 567 -46.14 -17.66 -11.53
C LEU A 567 -45.57 -19.02 -11.09
N ALA A 568 -46.46 -19.91 -10.64
CA ALA A 568 -46.20 -21.14 -9.91
C ALA A 568 -46.49 -22.42 -10.72
N ALA A 569 -46.01 -23.54 -10.17
CA ALA A 569 -46.48 -24.93 -10.30
C ALA A 569 -46.11 -25.73 -11.57
N CYS A 570 -45.24 -26.74 -11.37
CA CYS A 570 -45.55 -28.10 -11.80
C CYS A 570 -44.86 -29.11 -10.88
N SER A 571 -45.67 -30.02 -10.35
CA SER A 571 -45.38 -31.06 -9.38
C SER A 571 -44.89 -32.34 -10.06
N THR A 572 -43.83 -32.96 -9.54
CA THR A 572 -43.68 -34.43 -9.61
C THR A 572 -43.03 -34.98 -8.34
N THR A 573 -43.78 -35.92 -7.78
CA THR A 573 -43.62 -36.76 -6.60
C THR A 573 -42.35 -37.61 -6.61
N THR A 574 -41.55 -37.60 -5.54
CA THR A 574 -40.95 -38.81 -4.93
C THR A 574 -40.16 -38.48 -3.65
N ALA A 575 -40.50 -39.18 -2.56
CA ALA A 575 -39.70 -39.31 -1.34
C ALA A 575 -39.95 -40.74 -0.77
N PRO A 576 -39.18 -41.24 0.21
CA PRO A 576 -37.81 -41.76 0.13
C PRO A 576 -37.72 -43.19 0.74
N PRO A 577 -36.55 -43.86 0.83
CA PRO A 577 -36.40 -44.96 1.78
C PRO A 577 -35.59 -44.56 3.02
N ARG A 578 -36.17 -44.84 4.19
CA ARG A 578 -35.52 -44.84 5.52
C ARG A 578 -34.58 -46.05 5.67
N PRO A 579 -33.46 -45.96 6.40
CA PRO A 579 -32.78 -47.14 6.92
C PRO A 579 -33.33 -47.55 8.30
N ARG A 580 -33.62 -48.85 8.41
CA ARG A 580 -33.98 -49.55 9.65
C ARG A 580 -32.73 -49.74 10.53
N TRP A 581 -32.87 -49.45 11.82
CA TRP A 581 -32.03 -50.03 12.87
C TRP A 581 -32.61 -51.38 13.29
N ALA A 582 -31.78 -52.41 13.40
CA ALA A 582 -32.11 -53.66 14.07
C ALA A 582 -30.88 -54.22 14.79
N ARG A 583 -31.09 -54.42 16.10
CA ARG A 583 -30.28 -55.07 17.15
C ARG A 583 -29.11 -54.30 17.73
#